data_AF-A0A7S1PYG0-F1
#
_entry.id   AF-A0A7S1PYG0-F1
#
_cell.length_a   1.000
_cell.length_b   1.000
_cell.length_c   1.000
_cell.angle_alpha   90.00
_cell.angle_beta   90.00
_cell.angle_gamma   90.00
#
_symmetry.space_group_name_H-M   'P 1'
#
loop_
_entity.id
_entity.type
_entity.pdbx_description
1 polymer ?
#
loop_
_entity_poly.entity_id
_entity_poly.type
_entity_poly.pdbx_seq_one_letter_code
_entity_poly.pdbx_strand_id
1 'polypeptide(L)'
;ESSAGADVPLAPLPANFTGPFVELVESSAGADVPLAPLPANFTGPSVELAESSTETFWVPYDPLAPLPGNCTGTVWWLHIPKTGSSFEVSARRCRWTEGRSRLKGPIESHQILPRNVSDDVLRTVVSMFREPKERLVSSYYYIRKDKWCCNRDWGWDETISDGVKKEVSWGLAPSVVFSDARGCYSNMISGRRGCMTGLPRPGEIEEAVRRVILFRFVGLTSEWLLSVCLFNF
;
A
#
# COMPACT_ATOMS: atom_id res chain seq x y z
N GLU A 1 -7.43 50.57 27.71
CA GLU A 1 -8.04 49.29 27.31
C GLU A 1 -6.92 48.33 26.95
N SER A 2 -6.74 47.27 27.73
CA SER A 2 -5.70 46.25 27.53
C SER A 2 -6.35 44.91 27.85
N SER A 3 -6.63 44.12 26.82
CA SER A 3 -7.26 42.79 26.94
C SER A 3 -6.18 41.74 27.15
N ALA A 4 -6.14 41.16 28.35
CA ALA A 4 -5.36 39.96 28.63
C ALA A 4 -6.04 38.75 27.96
N GLY A 5 -5.29 38.07 27.09
CA GLY A 5 -5.70 36.81 26.46
C GLY A 5 -5.68 35.68 27.48
N ALA A 6 -6.75 34.88 27.49
CA ALA A 6 -6.85 33.68 28.31
C ALA A 6 -6.17 32.51 27.61
N ASP A 7 -5.19 31.90 28.29
CA ASP A 7 -4.57 30.64 27.90
C ASP A 7 -5.57 29.49 28.02
N VAL A 8 -5.79 28.77 26.92
CA VAL A 8 -6.59 27.55 26.89
C VAL A 8 -5.67 26.36 27.18
N PRO A 9 -5.93 25.55 28.22
CA PRO A 9 -5.10 24.39 28.52
C PRO A 9 -5.32 23.29 27.50
N LEU A 10 -4.22 22.83 26.88
CA LEU A 10 -4.18 21.65 26.03
C LEU A 10 -4.51 20.39 26.86
N ALA A 11 -5.49 19.61 26.38
CA ALA A 11 -5.84 18.34 26.99
C ALA A 11 -4.67 17.34 26.89
N PRO A 12 -4.43 16.51 27.93
CA PRO A 12 -3.39 15.50 27.89
C PRO A 12 -3.74 14.41 26.86
N LEU A 13 -2.74 14.03 26.05
CA LEU A 13 -2.82 12.89 25.15
C LEU A 13 -3.06 11.59 25.93
N PRO A 14 -3.86 10.65 25.42
CA PRO A 14 -4.04 9.36 26.07
C PRO A 14 -2.72 8.60 26.10
N ALA A 15 -2.29 8.22 27.31
CA ALA A 15 -1.19 7.32 27.53
C ALA A 15 -1.58 5.89 27.08
N ASN A 16 -0.61 5.20 26.49
CA ASN A 16 -0.59 3.79 26.11
C ASN A 16 -1.35 3.41 24.82
N PHE A 17 -0.65 3.58 23.69
CA PHE A 17 -0.82 2.72 22.53
C PHE A 17 0.39 1.79 22.44
N THR A 18 0.29 0.59 23.01
CA THR A 18 1.28 -0.50 22.86
C THR A 18 0.84 -1.43 21.73
N GLY A 19 0.86 -0.91 20.50
CA GLY A 19 0.78 -1.75 19.30
C GLY A 19 2.18 -2.21 18.87
N PRO A 20 2.31 -3.26 18.06
CA PRO A 20 3.60 -3.65 17.50
C PRO A 20 4.16 -2.47 16.68
N PHE A 21 5.32 -1.97 17.12
CA PHE A 21 6.05 -0.94 16.41
C PHE A 21 6.55 -1.56 15.10
N VAL A 22 5.92 -1.21 13.97
CA VAL A 22 6.42 -1.57 12.65
C VAL A 22 7.57 -0.61 12.35
N GLU A 23 8.78 -1.02 12.69
CA GLU A 23 9.98 -0.33 12.25
C GLU A 23 10.16 -0.57 10.74
N LEU A 24 9.92 0.46 9.94
CA LEU A 24 10.23 0.45 8.51
C LEU A 24 11.74 0.57 8.36
N VAL A 25 12.47 -0.53 8.58
CA VAL A 25 13.90 -0.59 8.32
C VAL A 25 14.11 -0.78 6.81
N GLU A 26 14.31 0.30 6.09
CA GLU A 26 14.90 0.23 4.75
C GLU A 26 16.39 -0.05 4.88
N SER A 27 16.83 -1.24 4.45
CA SER A 27 18.25 -1.60 4.47
C SER A 27 19.04 -0.69 3.52
N SER A 28 19.83 0.22 4.07
CA SER A 28 20.90 0.90 3.35
C SER A 28 22.07 -0.07 3.18
N ALA A 29 22.13 -0.77 2.03
CA ALA A 29 23.33 -1.48 1.62
C ALA A 29 23.69 -1.06 0.20
N GLY A 30 24.40 0.06 0.12
CA GLY A 30 25.26 0.38 -1.01
C GLY A 30 26.65 -0.17 -0.72
N ALA A 31 26.96 -1.32 -1.32
CA ALA A 31 28.33 -1.76 -1.55
C ALA A 31 28.31 -2.64 -2.80
N ASP A 32 29.00 -2.19 -3.84
CA ASP A 32 29.23 -2.93 -5.07
C ASP A 32 29.98 -4.23 -4.74
N VAL A 33 29.24 -5.34 -4.67
CA VAL A 33 29.80 -6.69 -4.64
C VAL A 33 29.84 -7.21 -6.07
N PRO A 34 31.00 -7.60 -6.62
CA PRO A 34 31.07 -8.18 -7.94
C PRO A 34 30.25 -9.47 -7.98
N LEU A 35 29.40 -9.59 -9.00
CA LEU A 35 28.59 -10.79 -9.27
C LEU A 35 29.50 -11.98 -9.57
N ALA A 36 29.76 -12.80 -8.55
CA ALA A 36 30.25 -14.15 -8.76
C ALA A 36 29.13 -15.01 -9.37
N PRO A 37 29.43 -15.91 -10.32
CA PRO A 37 28.44 -16.84 -10.85
C PRO A 37 27.90 -17.73 -9.72
N LEU A 38 26.57 -17.86 -9.65
CA LEU A 38 25.88 -18.67 -8.66
C LEU A 38 26.38 -20.13 -8.72
N PRO A 39 26.78 -20.75 -7.59
CA PRO A 39 27.05 -22.17 -7.57
C PRO A 39 25.76 -22.96 -7.82
N ALA A 40 25.83 -23.93 -8.73
CA ALA A 40 24.71 -24.74 -9.20
C ALA A 40 24.12 -25.72 -8.16
N ASN A 41 24.47 -25.62 -6.87
CA ASN A 41 23.93 -26.50 -5.82
C ASN A 41 23.82 -25.73 -4.51
N PHE A 42 22.61 -25.26 -4.21
CA PHE A 42 22.25 -24.69 -2.92
C PHE A 42 21.56 -25.79 -2.09
N THR A 43 22.34 -26.60 -1.39
CA THR A 43 21.83 -27.49 -0.33
C THR A 43 22.02 -26.79 1.02
N GLY A 44 21.13 -25.85 1.31
CA GLY A 44 21.00 -25.28 2.66
C GLY A 44 20.30 -26.27 3.61
N PRO A 45 20.42 -26.10 4.93
CA PRO A 45 19.75 -26.95 5.90
C PRO A 45 18.23 -26.84 5.73
N SER A 46 17.55 -27.97 5.61
CA SER A 46 16.09 -28.05 5.68
C SER A 46 15.63 -27.54 7.04
N VAL A 47 15.10 -26.33 7.06
CA VAL A 47 14.27 -25.86 8.18
C VAL A 47 12.93 -26.56 8.01
N GLU A 48 12.69 -27.61 8.79
CA GLU A 48 11.34 -28.14 8.97
C GLU A 48 10.51 -27.03 9.64
N LEU A 49 9.77 -26.29 8.83
CA LEU A 49 8.67 -25.48 9.32
C LEU A 49 7.63 -26.48 9.82
N ALA A 50 7.53 -26.62 11.14
CA ALA A 50 6.41 -27.29 11.75
C ALA A 50 5.14 -26.59 11.25
N GLU A 51 4.35 -27.29 10.43
CA GLU A 51 3.04 -26.87 10.01
C GLU A 51 2.17 -26.76 11.27
N SER A 52 2.10 -25.56 11.83
CA SER A 52 1.03 -25.20 12.74
C SER A 52 -0.27 -25.36 11.95
N SER A 53 -1.07 -26.34 12.33
CA SER A 53 -2.38 -26.62 11.76
C SER A 53 -3.26 -25.39 11.92
N THR A 54 -3.20 -24.49 10.95
CA THR A 54 -4.20 -23.45 10.79
C THR A 54 -5.45 -24.15 10.28
N GLU A 55 -6.30 -24.58 11.22
CA GLU A 55 -7.68 -24.90 10.90
C GLU A 55 -8.21 -23.74 10.08
N THR A 56 -8.47 -24.03 8.81
CA THR A 56 -8.99 -23.05 7.86
C THR A 56 -10.43 -22.83 8.26
N PHE A 57 -10.66 -21.86 9.15
CA PHE A 57 -11.98 -21.51 9.62
C PHE A 57 -12.72 -20.81 8.47
N TRP A 58 -13.35 -21.63 7.61
CA TRP A 58 -14.24 -21.14 6.57
C TRP A 58 -15.49 -20.61 7.24
N VAL A 59 -15.52 -19.31 7.52
CA VAL A 59 -16.78 -18.63 7.82
C VAL A 59 -17.60 -18.70 6.53
N PRO A 60 -18.78 -19.37 6.50
CA PRO A 60 -19.60 -19.43 5.31
C PRO A 60 -19.99 -18.00 4.93
N TYR A 61 -19.44 -17.53 3.81
CA TYR A 61 -19.81 -16.26 3.21
C TYR A 61 -21.20 -16.46 2.58
N ASP A 62 -22.23 -15.96 3.26
CA ASP A 62 -23.56 -15.81 2.67
C ASP A 62 -23.58 -14.50 1.86
N PRO A 63 -23.55 -14.54 0.52
CA PRO A 63 -23.61 -13.34 -0.31
C PRO A 63 -24.94 -12.57 -0.19
N LEU A 64 -25.95 -13.15 0.46
CA LEU A 64 -27.29 -12.59 0.65
C LEU A 64 -27.57 -12.09 2.06
N ALA A 65 -26.72 -12.41 3.05
CA ALA A 65 -26.87 -11.87 4.39
C ALA A 65 -26.72 -10.33 4.34
N PRO A 66 -27.66 -9.55 4.90
CA PRO A 66 -27.51 -8.10 5.03
C PRO A 66 -26.32 -7.84 5.94
N LEU A 67 -25.18 -7.50 5.33
CA LEU A 67 -23.99 -7.13 6.10
C LEU A 67 -24.30 -5.83 6.86
N PRO A 68 -23.93 -5.75 8.15
CA PRO A 68 -24.31 -4.63 8.99
C PRO A 68 -23.79 -3.30 8.42
N GLY A 69 -24.72 -2.40 8.14
CA GLY A 69 -24.49 -0.98 7.88
C GLY A 69 -23.90 -0.63 6.51
N ASN A 70 -24.60 0.22 5.75
CA ASN A 70 -23.92 1.05 4.77
C ASN A 70 -22.92 1.94 5.53
N CYS A 71 -21.67 1.91 5.13
CA CYS A 71 -20.64 2.81 5.62
C CYS A 71 -21.14 4.26 5.49
N THR A 72 -21.45 4.90 6.62
CA THR A 72 -22.08 6.23 6.68
C THR A 72 -21.13 7.36 6.32
N GLY A 73 -19.83 7.06 6.27
CA GLY A 73 -18.76 8.00 5.96
C GLY A 73 -18.35 8.03 4.49
N THR A 74 -17.63 9.09 4.19
CA THR A 74 -16.92 9.26 2.92
C THR A 74 -15.52 8.69 3.06
N VAL A 75 -15.03 7.98 2.04
CA VAL A 75 -13.69 7.39 2.02
C VAL A 75 -12.91 7.72 0.75
N TRP A 76 -11.60 7.82 0.90
CA TRP A 76 -10.65 7.94 -0.20
C TRP A 76 -9.81 6.67 -0.32
N TRP A 77 -9.91 5.99 -1.46
CA TRP A 77 -9.19 4.74 -1.72
C TRP A 77 -7.83 4.99 -2.35
N LEU A 78 -6.76 4.74 -1.61
CA LEU A 78 -5.40 4.98 -2.10
C LEU A 78 -4.92 3.89 -3.08
N HIS A 79 -5.01 2.63 -2.65
CA HIS A 79 -4.54 1.47 -3.39
C HIS A 79 -5.52 0.32 -3.17
N ILE A 80 -6.12 -0.20 -4.24
CA ILE A 80 -6.87 -1.45 -4.14
C ILE A 80 -5.85 -2.58 -4.22
N PRO A 81 -5.69 -3.39 -3.17
CA PRO A 81 -4.79 -4.54 -3.24
C PRO A 81 -5.25 -5.42 -4.41
N LYS A 82 -4.30 -5.81 -5.26
CA LYS A 82 -4.59 -6.69 -6.42
C LYS A 82 -5.04 -8.10 -6.00
N THR A 83 -5.00 -8.39 -4.70
CA THR A 83 -5.40 -9.64 -4.08
C THR A 83 -6.75 -9.45 -3.40
N GLY A 84 -7.80 -10.09 -3.92
CA GLY A 84 -9.10 -10.21 -3.24
C GLY A 84 -10.12 -9.12 -3.59
N SER A 85 -11.20 -9.52 -4.27
CA SER A 85 -12.35 -8.67 -4.54
C SER A 85 -13.17 -8.35 -3.28
N SER A 86 -13.02 -9.11 -2.19
CA SER A 86 -13.85 -8.96 -0.98
C SER A 86 -13.65 -7.61 -0.29
N PHE A 87 -12.41 -7.12 -0.20
CA PHE A 87 -12.16 -5.80 0.39
C PHE A 87 -12.69 -4.67 -0.51
N GLU A 88 -12.53 -4.80 -1.83
CA GLU A 88 -13.13 -3.87 -2.79
C GLU A 88 -14.67 -3.84 -2.69
N VAL A 89 -15.32 -4.97 -2.42
CA VAL A 89 -16.77 -5.02 -2.23
C VAL A 89 -17.17 -4.28 -0.95
N SER A 90 -16.48 -4.48 0.17
CA SER A 90 -16.70 -3.70 1.40
C SER A 90 -16.45 -2.22 1.18
N ALA A 91 -15.36 -1.89 0.50
CA ALA A 91 -14.94 -0.55 0.14
C ALA A 91 -16.00 0.25 -0.62
N ARG A 92 -16.58 -0.39 -1.65
CA ARG A 92 -17.56 0.19 -2.55
C ARG A 92 -18.88 0.54 -1.87
N ARG A 93 -19.12 0.07 -0.63
CA ARG A 93 -20.31 0.42 0.17
C ARG A 93 -20.19 1.78 0.87
N CYS A 94 -18.99 2.31 1.02
CA CYS A 94 -18.78 3.66 1.51
C CYS A 94 -19.05 4.70 0.42
N ARG A 95 -19.45 5.92 0.81
CA ARG A 95 -19.46 7.06 -0.11
C ARG A 95 -18.01 7.42 -0.47
N TRP A 96 -17.76 7.86 -1.69
CA TRP A 96 -16.42 8.25 -2.13
C TRP A 96 -16.24 9.75 -1.99
N THR A 97 -15.05 10.21 -1.61
CA THR A 97 -14.78 11.66 -1.49
C THR A 97 -14.96 12.34 -2.84
N GLU A 98 -15.89 13.31 -2.89
CA GLU A 98 -16.13 14.15 -4.07
C GLU A 98 -14.84 14.91 -4.43
N GLY A 99 -14.54 15.01 -5.72
CA GLY A 99 -13.24 15.46 -6.24
C GLY A 99 -12.51 14.37 -7.02
N ARG A 100 -12.92 13.11 -6.87
CA ARG A 100 -12.85 12.19 -8.01
C ARG A 100 -13.85 12.69 -9.04
N SER A 101 -13.33 13.20 -10.15
CA SER A 101 -14.10 13.10 -11.39
C SER A 101 -14.64 11.67 -11.44
N ARG A 102 -15.91 11.52 -11.79
CA ARG A 102 -16.43 10.26 -12.34
C ARG A 102 -15.62 9.98 -13.60
N LEU A 103 -14.33 9.67 -13.47
CA LEU A 103 -13.47 9.23 -14.53
C LEU A 103 -14.17 7.99 -15.03
N LYS A 104 -14.84 8.15 -16.17
CA LYS A 104 -15.48 7.10 -16.93
C LYS A 104 -14.36 6.14 -17.32
N GLY A 105 -13.99 5.24 -16.41
CA GLY A 105 -12.81 4.41 -16.57
C GLY A 105 -12.62 3.46 -15.39
N PRO A 106 -11.89 2.36 -15.59
CA PRO A 106 -11.55 1.42 -14.52
C PRO A 106 -10.86 2.16 -13.38
N ILE A 107 -11.14 1.75 -12.14
CA ILE A 107 -10.58 2.36 -10.94
C ILE A 107 -9.05 2.42 -11.09
N GLU A 108 -8.50 3.63 -11.20
CA GLU A 108 -7.06 3.82 -11.20
C GLU A 108 -6.50 3.29 -9.89
N SER A 109 -5.83 2.14 -9.97
CA SER A 109 -5.38 1.41 -8.78
C SER A 109 -4.18 2.06 -8.07
N HIS A 110 -3.67 3.18 -8.60
CA HIS A 110 -2.40 3.80 -8.22
C HIS A 110 -2.52 5.33 -8.13
N GLN A 111 -3.55 5.81 -7.45
CA GLN A 111 -3.76 7.25 -7.31
C GLN A 111 -2.81 7.89 -6.29
N ILE A 112 -2.23 9.02 -6.68
CA ILE A 112 -1.36 9.82 -5.84
C ILE A 112 -2.25 10.70 -4.95
N LEU A 113 -1.99 10.78 -3.63
CA LEU A 113 -2.65 11.76 -2.78
C LEU A 113 -2.17 13.17 -3.13
N PRO A 114 -3.06 14.16 -3.26
CA PRO A 114 -2.60 15.54 -3.47
C PRO A 114 -1.63 15.97 -2.37
N ARG A 115 -0.53 16.64 -2.76
CA ARG A 115 0.50 17.08 -1.80
C ARG A 115 -0.04 18.01 -0.72
N ASN A 116 -1.06 18.82 -1.01
CA ASN A 116 -1.60 19.81 -0.08
C ASN A 116 -3.01 19.45 0.39
N VAL A 117 -3.27 18.15 0.54
CA VAL A 117 -4.54 17.64 1.08
C VAL A 117 -4.65 17.97 2.57
N SER A 118 -5.83 18.38 3.04
CA SER A 118 -6.05 18.67 4.46
C SER A 118 -6.05 17.39 5.30
N ASP A 119 -5.74 17.53 6.60
CA ASP A 119 -5.80 16.42 7.54
C ASP A 119 -7.21 15.81 7.64
N ASP A 120 -8.27 16.60 7.48
CA ASP A 120 -9.65 16.11 7.44
C ASP A 120 -9.89 15.15 6.26
N VAL A 121 -9.31 15.43 5.09
CA VAL A 121 -9.39 14.52 3.95
C VAL A 121 -8.50 13.30 4.18
N LEU A 122 -7.32 13.44 4.81
CA LEU A 122 -6.48 12.29 5.19
C LEU A 122 -7.24 11.32 6.12
N ARG A 123 -8.06 11.84 7.04
CA ARG A 123 -8.98 11.07 7.91
C ARG A 123 -10.13 10.37 7.19
N THR A 124 -10.23 10.53 5.87
CA THR A 124 -11.12 9.73 5.01
C THR A 124 -10.36 8.65 4.25
N VAL A 125 -9.02 8.70 4.21
CA VAL A 125 -8.22 7.77 3.42
C VAL A 125 -8.21 6.39 4.03
N VAL A 126 -8.35 5.38 3.18
CA VAL A 126 -8.31 3.96 3.53
C VAL A 126 -7.36 3.24 2.57
N SER A 127 -6.56 2.32 3.11
CA SER A 127 -5.55 1.61 2.34
C SER A 127 -5.27 0.22 2.90
N MET A 128 -4.82 -0.69 2.02
CA MET A 128 -4.24 -1.97 2.38
C MET A 128 -2.77 -1.98 1.96
N PHE A 129 -1.89 -2.29 2.91
CA PHE A 129 -0.46 -2.40 2.67
C PHE A 129 -0.04 -3.85 2.57
N ARG A 130 1.03 -4.06 1.81
CA ARG A 130 1.67 -5.35 1.59
C ARG A 130 3.16 -5.19 1.86
N GLU A 131 3.81 -6.26 2.28
CA GLU A 131 5.26 -6.30 2.37
C GLU A 131 5.88 -5.83 1.01
N PRO A 132 6.85 -4.90 1.02
CA PRO A 132 7.35 -4.29 -0.21
C PRO A 132 7.91 -5.27 -1.25
N LYS A 133 8.66 -6.30 -0.85
CA LYS A 133 9.21 -7.30 -1.78
C LYS A 133 8.08 -8.13 -2.40
N GLU A 134 7.11 -8.57 -1.61
CA GLU A 134 5.95 -9.28 -2.12
C GLU A 134 5.14 -8.45 -3.12
N ARG A 135 4.99 -7.15 -2.86
CA ARG A 135 4.35 -6.21 -3.79
C ARG A 135 5.10 -6.17 -5.13
N LEU A 136 6.43 -6.06 -5.11
CA LEU A 136 7.25 -6.04 -6.33
C LEU A 136 7.14 -7.36 -7.11
N VAL A 137 7.20 -8.50 -6.43
CA VAL A 137 7.02 -9.82 -7.06
C VAL A 137 5.62 -9.95 -7.66
N SER A 138 4.59 -9.49 -6.97
CA SER A 138 3.21 -9.48 -7.49
C SER A 138 3.10 -8.62 -8.75
N SER A 139 3.72 -7.45 -8.78
CA SER A 139 3.77 -6.56 -9.94
C SER A 139 4.46 -7.22 -11.13
N TYR A 140 5.61 -7.88 -10.89
CA TYR A 140 6.35 -8.61 -11.92
C TYR A 140 5.47 -9.63 -12.64
N TYR A 141 4.81 -10.51 -11.89
CA TYR A 141 3.95 -11.54 -12.48
C TYR A 141 2.70 -10.97 -13.14
N TYR A 142 2.19 -9.85 -12.62
CA TYR A 142 1.06 -9.15 -13.25
C TYR A 142 1.44 -8.59 -14.63
N ILE A 143 2.58 -7.91 -14.75
CA ILE A 143 3.12 -7.41 -16.04
C ILE A 143 3.39 -8.57 -17.01
N ARG A 144 3.93 -9.68 -16.51
CA ARG A 144 4.19 -10.87 -17.34
C ARG A 144 2.89 -11.47 -17.90
N LYS A 145 1.81 -11.44 -17.12
CA LYS A 145 0.49 -11.99 -17.50
C LYS A 145 -0.27 -11.05 -18.45
N ASP A 146 -0.26 -9.74 -18.17
CA ASP A 146 -1.02 -8.74 -18.91
C ASP A 146 -0.09 -7.70 -19.54
N LYS A 147 0.20 -7.88 -20.84
CA LYS A 147 1.09 -7.00 -21.61
C LYS A 147 0.56 -5.57 -21.78
N TRP A 148 -0.76 -5.38 -21.61
CA TRP A 148 -1.41 -4.07 -21.74
C TRP A 148 -1.51 -3.32 -20.42
N CYS A 149 -1.12 -3.97 -19.32
CA CYS A 149 -1.19 -3.35 -18.01
C CYS A 149 -0.13 -2.26 -17.82
N CYS A 150 -0.29 -1.55 -16.71
CA CYS A 150 0.82 -0.90 -16.03
C CYS A 150 1.44 0.25 -16.83
N ASN A 151 0.55 1.10 -17.35
CA ASN A 151 0.92 2.27 -18.14
C ASN A 151 1.01 3.48 -17.19
N ARG A 152 0.48 4.63 -17.64
CA ARG A 152 0.52 5.89 -16.89
C ARG A 152 -0.09 5.82 -15.49
N ASP A 153 -1.02 4.90 -15.24
CA ASP A 153 -1.65 4.77 -13.92
C ASP A 153 -0.62 4.37 -12.84
N TRP A 154 0.47 3.67 -13.19
CA TRP A 154 1.51 3.27 -12.23
C TRP A 154 2.51 4.38 -11.91
N GLY A 155 2.39 5.54 -12.55
CA GLY A 155 3.29 6.67 -12.32
C GLY A 155 4.54 6.70 -13.18
N TRP A 156 4.68 5.76 -14.12
CA TRP A 156 5.77 5.79 -15.08
C TRP A 156 5.44 6.66 -16.29
N ASP A 157 6.47 7.25 -16.90
CA ASP A 157 6.39 7.62 -18.30
C ASP A 157 6.42 6.36 -19.19
N GLU A 158 6.05 6.52 -20.46
CA GLU A 158 5.95 5.42 -21.42
C GLU A 158 7.31 4.74 -21.66
N THR A 159 8.41 5.51 -21.67
CA THR A 159 9.77 4.98 -21.88
C THR A 159 10.18 4.03 -20.76
N ILE A 160 9.91 4.41 -19.50
CA ILE A 160 10.19 3.58 -18.33
C ILE A 160 9.30 2.32 -18.34
N SER A 161 8.01 2.46 -18.61
CA SER A 161 7.07 1.33 -18.66
C SER A 161 7.49 0.31 -19.73
N ASP A 162 7.88 0.78 -20.92
CA ASP A 162 8.33 -0.09 -22.01
C ASP A 162 9.64 -0.81 -21.69
N GLY A 163 10.59 -0.12 -21.04
CA GLY A 163 11.82 -0.73 -20.53
C GLY A 163 11.53 -1.85 -19.54
N VAL A 164 10.71 -1.58 -18.52
CA VAL A 164 10.29 -2.57 -17.52
C VAL A 164 9.60 -3.77 -18.17
N LYS A 165 8.63 -3.55 -19.07
CA LYS A 165 7.92 -4.64 -19.77
C LYS A 165 8.88 -5.50 -20.59
N LYS A 166 9.84 -4.88 -21.26
CA LYS A 166 10.87 -5.57 -22.03
C LYS A 166 11.75 -6.44 -21.14
N GLU A 167 12.22 -5.91 -20.02
CA GLU A 167 13.02 -6.67 -19.05
C GLU A 167 12.25 -7.85 -18.43
N VAL A 168 10.97 -7.65 -18.08
CA VAL A 168 10.07 -8.74 -17.65
C VAL A 168 9.93 -9.79 -18.75
N SER A 169 9.78 -9.38 -20.02
CA SER A 169 9.65 -10.30 -21.15
C SER A 169 10.93 -11.11 -21.40
N TRP A 170 12.09 -10.57 -21.06
CA TRP A 170 13.38 -11.25 -21.09
C TRP A 170 13.62 -12.19 -19.91
N GLY A 171 12.70 -12.22 -18.93
CA GLY A 171 12.82 -13.08 -17.76
C GLY A 171 13.86 -12.61 -16.76
N LEU A 172 14.22 -11.32 -16.75
CA LEU A 172 15.08 -10.77 -15.70
C LEU A 172 14.40 -10.89 -14.33
N ALA A 173 15.20 -11.03 -13.27
CA ALA A 173 14.67 -11.18 -11.90
C ALA A 173 13.94 -9.90 -11.43
N PRO A 174 12.89 -9.99 -10.59
CA PRO A 174 12.14 -8.82 -10.11
C PRO A 174 13.01 -7.75 -9.44
N SER A 175 14.06 -8.15 -8.72
CA SER A 175 15.00 -7.24 -8.08
C SER A 175 15.82 -6.41 -9.07
N VAL A 176 16.06 -6.95 -10.27
CA VAL A 176 16.74 -6.24 -11.36
C VAL A 176 15.75 -5.29 -12.04
N VAL A 177 14.57 -5.79 -12.41
CA VAL A 177 13.52 -5.03 -13.10
C VAL A 177 13.06 -3.81 -12.31
N PHE A 178 12.98 -3.93 -10.98
CA PHE A 178 12.47 -2.87 -10.10
C PHE A 178 13.55 -2.27 -9.19
N SER A 179 14.83 -2.33 -9.59
CA SER A 179 15.94 -1.74 -8.83
C SER A 179 15.69 -0.27 -8.47
N ASP A 180 15.10 0.47 -9.41
CA ASP A 180 14.78 1.90 -9.28
C ASP A 180 13.32 2.16 -8.89
N ALA A 181 12.45 1.15 -8.92
CA ALA A 181 11.02 1.30 -8.70
C ALA A 181 10.60 0.90 -7.26
N ARG A 182 11.33 1.42 -6.27
CA ARG A 182 11.11 1.18 -4.83
C ARG A 182 10.36 2.34 -4.18
N GLY A 183 9.69 2.08 -3.05
CA GLY A 183 9.00 3.11 -2.26
C GLY A 183 7.64 3.54 -2.79
N CYS A 184 6.93 2.64 -3.50
CA CYS A 184 5.67 3.01 -4.14
C CYS A 184 4.60 3.58 -3.22
N TYR A 185 4.41 2.98 -2.05
CA TYR A 185 3.48 3.52 -1.07
C TYR A 185 3.89 4.93 -0.64
N SER A 186 5.16 5.14 -0.27
CA SER A 186 5.68 6.43 0.15
C SER A 186 5.52 7.50 -0.93
N ASN A 187 5.78 7.17 -2.20
CA ASN A 187 5.58 8.07 -3.34
C ASN A 187 4.12 8.49 -3.48
N MET A 188 3.19 7.52 -3.48
CA MET A 188 1.75 7.79 -3.59
C MET A 188 1.22 8.62 -2.43
N ILE A 189 1.66 8.34 -1.20
CA ILE A 189 1.13 8.96 0.02
C ILE A 189 1.67 10.37 0.19
N SER A 190 2.98 10.56 -0.03
CA SER A 190 3.63 11.89 0.04
C SER A 190 3.11 12.85 -1.03
N GLY A 191 2.54 12.31 -2.11
CA GLY A 191 1.87 13.09 -3.13
C GLY A 191 2.80 13.74 -4.16
N ARG A 192 4.07 13.35 -4.17
CA ARG A 192 5.10 14.00 -5.01
C ARG A 192 5.38 13.26 -6.30
N ARG A 193 5.17 11.95 -6.32
CA ARG A 193 5.53 11.08 -7.44
C ARG A 193 4.52 9.96 -7.58
N GLY A 194 4.52 9.32 -8.74
CA GLY A 194 3.73 8.12 -8.96
C GLY A 194 4.30 6.91 -8.22
N CYS A 195 3.48 5.86 -8.11
CA CYS A 195 3.82 4.64 -7.38
C CYS A 195 5.24 4.17 -7.72
N MET A 196 5.54 3.90 -8.97
CA MET A 196 6.80 3.25 -9.28
C MET A 196 7.91 4.24 -9.72
N THR A 197 7.80 5.53 -9.38
CA THR A 197 8.70 6.59 -9.87
C THR A 197 9.89 6.84 -8.94
N GLY A 198 10.90 5.97 -8.99
CA GLY A 198 12.16 6.19 -8.28
C GLY A 198 12.06 6.03 -6.76
N LEU A 199 13.22 6.07 -6.09
CA LEU A 199 13.29 6.06 -4.63
C LEU A 199 12.76 7.37 -4.01
N PRO A 200 11.92 7.30 -2.96
CA PRO A 200 11.52 8.47 -2.19
C PRO A 200 12.73 9.03 -1.44
N ARG A 201 12.78 10.36 -1.28
CA ARG A 201 13.76 11.03 -0.42
C ARG A 201 13.38 10.84 1.05
N PRO A 202 14.32 10.96 2.01
CA PRO A 202 14.02 10.80 3.44
C PRO A 202 12.82 11.63 3.93
N GLY A 203 12.77 12.92 3.60
CA GLY A 203 11.63 13.77 3.98
C GLY A 203 10.30 13.42 3.28
N GLU A 204 10.33 12.67 2.18
CA GLU A 204 9.12 12.13 1.53
C GLU A 204 8.61 10.89 2.28
N ILE A 205 9.51 10.09 2.86
CA ILE A 205 9.17 8.96 3.72
C ILE A 205 8.58 9.46 5.05
N GLU A 206 9.22 10.43 5.69
CA GLU A 206 8.71 11.04 6.93
C GLU A 206 7.30 11.61 6.76
N GLU A 207 7.08 12.34 5.66
CA GLU A 207 5.75 12.88 5.35
C GLU A 207 4.74 11.78 5.03
N ALA A 208 5.15 10.70 4.35
CA ALA A 208 4.28 9.56 4.11
C ALA A 208 3.86 8.90 5.43
N VAL A 209 4.79 8.66 6.36
CA VAL A 209 4.51 8.12 7.70
C VAL A 209 3.56 9.03 8.47
N ARG A 210 3.82 10.34 8.49
CA ARG A 210 2.94 11.33 9.14
C ARG A 210 1.50 11.25 8.61
N ARG A 211 1.33 11.12 7.29
CA ARG A 211 0.00 11.01 6.65
C ARG A 211 -0.70 9.69 6.94
N VAL A 212 0.02 8.57 6.94
CA VAL A 212 -0.56 7.24 7.23
C VAL A 212 -1.19 7.19 8.61
N ILE A 213 -0.58 7.85 9.60
CA ILE A 213 -1.12 7.94 10.97
C ILE A 213 -2.49 8.65 10.99
N LEU A 214 -2.77 9.52 10.02
CA LEU A 214 -4.04 10.23 9.90
C LEU A 214 -5.08 9.47 9.09
N PHE A 215 -4.74 8.33 8.47
CA PHE A 215 -5.70 7.57 7.67
C PHE A 215 -6.84 7.05 8.54
N ARG A 216 -8.03 6.97 7.95
CA ARG A 216 -9.19 6.35 8.58
C ARG A 216 -8.92 4.90 8.92
N PHE A 217 -8.27 4.19 8.00
CA PHE A 217 -8.01 2.76 8.12
C PHE A 217 -6.75 2.37 7.35
N VAL A 218 -5.97 1.51 7.98
CA VAL A 218 -4.76 0.90 7.42
C VAL A 218 -4.84 -0.59 7.73
N GLY A 219 -5.04 -1.40 6.69
CA GLY A 219 -4.98 -2.85 6.81
C GLY A 219 -3.70 -3.43 6.20
N LEU A 220 -3.43 -4.69 6.51
CA LEU A 220 -2.28 -5.44 6.02
C LEU A 220 -2.76 -6.65 5.22
N THR A 221 -2.16 -6.91 4.06
CA THR A 221 -2.53 -8.06 3.23
C THR A 221 -2.17 -9.39 3.87
N SER A 222 -1.12 -9.43 4.70
CA SER A 222 -0.76 -10.62 5.50
C SER A 222 -1.81 -10.94 6.56
N GLU A 223 -2.54 -9.93 7.03
CA GLU A 223 -3.61 -10.03 8.01
C GLU A 223 -4.98 -9.78 7.35
N TRP A 224 -5.22 -10.41 6.19
CA TRP A 224 -6.37 -10.08 5.34
C TRP A 224 -7.71 -10.17 6.06
N LEU A 225 -7.97 -11.31 6.71
CA LEU A 225 -9.25 -11.55 7.41
C LEU A 225 -9.45 -10.54 8.54
N LEU A 226 -8.44 -10.31 9.37
CA LEU A 226 -8.48 -9.32 10.44
C LEU A 226 -8.71 -7.90 9.89
N SER A 227 -8.00 -7.53 8.82
CA SER A 227 -8.13 -6.21 8.20
C SER A 227 -9.54 -6.00 7.63
N VAL A 228 -10.11 -6.99 6.94
CA VAL A 228 -11.48 -6.93 6.44
C VAL A 228 -12.47 -6.83 7.61
N CYS A 229 -12.32 -7.64 8.66
CA CYS A 229 -13.18 -7.57 9.84
C CYS A 229 -13.15 -6.19 10.50
N LEU A 230 -11.96 -5.65 10.78
CA LEU A 230 -11.79 -4.34 11.41
C LEU A 230 -12.31 -3.19 10.55
N PHE A 231 -12.26 -3.32 9.22
CA PHE A 231 -12.81 -2.31 8.32
C PHE A 231 -14.35 -2.27 8.33
N ASN A 232 -15.01 -3.41 8.55
CA ASN A 232 -16.47 -3.51 8.55
C ASN A 232 -17.09 -3.35 9.95
N PHE A 233 -16.29 -3.18 11.00
CA PHE A 233 -16.74 -2.98 12.38
C PHE A 233 -16.93 -1.48 12.69
#